data_AF-W4VMT6-F1
#
_entry.id   AF-W4VMT6-F1
#
_cell.length_a   1.000
_cell.length_b   1.000
_cell.length_c   1.000
_cell.angle_alpha   90.00
_cell.angle_beta   90.00
_cell.angle_gamma   90.00
#
_symmetry.space_group_name_H-M   'P 1'
#
loop_
_entity.id
_entity.type
_entity.pdbx_description
1 polymer ?
#
loop_
_entity_poly.entity_id
_entity_poly.type
_entity_poly.pdbx_seq_one_letter_code
_entity_poly.pdbx_strand_id
1 'polypeptide(L)' 'MDLLRESMATPVDNFLGMLIYAVIYMIIAGLVVGLALKFIPNRLPYAIKSLIVFIVIILSLVLWWQMIVDPGLHI' A
#
# COMPACT_ATOMS: atom_id res chain seq x y z
N MET A 1 -2.74 -24.12 6.75
CA MET A 1 -3.64 -22.96 6.87
C MET A 1 -3.40 -22.23 8.18
N ASP A 2 -3.07 -22.93 9.27
CA ASP A 2 -2.74 -22.29 10.55
C ASP A 2 -1.47 -21.44 10.50
N LEU A 3 -0.39 -21.94 9.87
CA LEU A 3 0.85 -21.17 9.68
C LEU A 3 0.64 -19.81 9.01
N LEU A 4 -0.19 -19.73 7.96
CA LEU A 4 -0.48 -18.45 7.29
C LEU A 4 -1.32 -17.53 8.19
N ARG A 5 -2.26 -18.09 8.94
CA ARG A 5 -3.13 -17.35 9.84
C ARG A 5 -2.37 -16.79 11.05
N GLU A 6 -1.49 -17.60 11.61
CA GLU A 6 -0.61 -17.25 12.73
C GLU A 6 0.45 -16.24 12.28
N SER A 7 1.01 -16.41 11.07
CA SER A 7 1.95 -15.44 10.48
C SER A 7 1.32 -14.10 10.13
N MET A 8 0.00 -14.06 9.88
CA MET A 8 -0.74 -12.81 9.65
C MET A 8 -1.33 -12.20 10.93
N ALA A 9 -1.25 -12.89 12.07
CA ALA A 9 -1.73 -12.36 13.35
C ALA A 9 -0.81 -11.26 13.90
N THR A 10 0.51 -11.45 13.77
CA THR A 10 1.55 -10.47 14.15
C THR A 10 2.56 -10.31 13.00
N PRO A 11 2.18 -9.65 11.90
CA PRO A 11 2.96 -9.65 10.66
C PRO A 11 4.30 -8.90 10.79
N VAL A 12 4.46 -8.02 11.79
CA VAL A 12 5.70 -7.28 12.04
C VAL A 12 6.73 -8.14 12.79
N ASP A 13 6.28 -9.09 13.60
CA ASP A 13 7.14 -9.97 14.41
C ASP A 13 7.57 -11.23 13.67
N ASN A 14 7.01 -11.48 12.49
CA ASN A 14 7.28 -12.65 11.68
C ASN A 14 7.77 -12.25 10.28
N PHE A 15 8.97 -12.69 9.91
CA PHE A 15 9.56 -12.41 8.59
C PHE A 15 8.66 -12.85 7.42
N LEU A 16 8.00 -14.02 7.54
CA LEU A 16 7.07 -14.50 6.53
C LEU A 16 5.82 -13.62 6.45
N GLY A 17 5.31 -13.18 7.60
CA GLY A 17 4.19 -12.23 7.68
C GLY A 17 4.52 -10.90 7.02
N MET A 18 5.70 -10.36 7.30
CA MET A 18 6.21 -9.11 6.73
C MET A 18 6.37 -9.20 5.21
N LEU A 19 6.90 -10.33 4.70
CA LEU A 19 7.04 -10.59 3.27
C LEU A 19 5.67 -10.66 2.57
N ILE A 20 4.71 -11.39 3.14
CA ILE A 20 3.35 -11.52 2.60
C ILE A 20 2.69 -10.13 2.54
N TYR A 21 2.79 -9.35 3.62
CA TYR A 21 2.22 -8.01 3.68
C TYR A 21 2.87 -7.06 2.67
N ALA A 22 4.19 -7.11 2.51
CA ALA A 22 4.90 -6.31 1.52
C ALA A 22 4.47 -6.66 0.08
N VAL A 23 4.31 -7.94 -0.24
CA VAL A 23 3.83 -8.39 -1.56
C VAL A 23 2.40 -7.93 -1.81
N ILE A 24 1.50 -8.08 -0.85
CA ILE A 24 0.11 -7.60 -0.95
C ILE A 24 0.10 -6.08 -1.17
N TYR A 25 0.88 -5.33 -0.39
CA TYR A 25 0.97 -3.89 -0.52
C TYR A 25 1.50 -3.46 -1.90
N MET A 26 2.56 -4.10 -2.42
CA MET A 26 3.10 -3.81 -3.75
C MET A 26 2.07 -4.07 -4.86
N ILE A 27 1.29 -5.15 -4.76
CA ILE A 27 0.23 -5.47 -5.73
C ILE A 27 -0.87 -4.40 -5.69
N ILE A 28 -1.35 -4.05 -4.51
CA ILE A 28 -2.40 -3.03 -4.34
C ILE A 28 -1.89 -1.66 -4.83
N ALA A 29 -0.70 -1.25 -4.42
CA ALA A 29 -0.10 0.02 -4.85
C ALA A 29 0.09 0.06 -6.38
N GLY A 30 0.60 -1.03 -6.97
CA GLY A 30 0.73 -1.15 -8.42
C GLY A 30 -0.61 -1.05 -9.16
N LEU A 31 -1.66 -1.68 -8.64
CA LEU A 31 -3.02 -1.57 -9.18
C LEU A 31 -3.57 -0.14 -9.07
N VAL A 32 -3.43 0.49 -7.91
CA VAL A 32 -3.92 1.86 -7.67
C VAL A 32 -3.20 2.85 -8.58
N VAL A 33 -1.86 2.78 -8.68
CA VAL A 33 -1.07 3.65 -9.56
C VAL A 33 -1.39 3.36 -11.02
N GLY A 34 -1.47 2.08 -11.43
CA GLY A 34 -1.80 1.71 -12.80
C GLY A 34 -3.18 2.20 -13.24
N LEU A 35 -4.19 2.09 -12.37
CA LEU A 35 -5.53 2.63 -12.61
C LEU A 35 -5.50 4.16 -12.65
N ALA A 36 -4.83 4.81 -11.70
CA ALA A 36 -4.68 6.27 -11.71
C ALA A 36 -4.05 6.75 -13.04
N LEU A 37 -2.97 6.13 -13.49
CA LEU A 37 -2.32 6.47 -14.77
C LEU A 37 -3.22 6.22 -15.98
N LYS A 38 -3.98 5.12 -15.99
CA LYS A 38 -4.93 4.82 -17.08
C LYS A 38 -6.06 5.83 -17.16
N PHE A 39 -6.55 6.30 -16.01
CA PHE A 39 -7.70 7.21 -15.95
C PHE A 39 -7.32 8.70 -15.96
N ILE A 40 -6.04 9.06 -15.82
CA ILE A 40 -5.59 10.45 -15.98
C ILE A 40 -5.66 10.84 -17.47
N PRO A 41 -6.59 11.72 -17.89
CA PRO A 41 -6.66 12.14 -19.27
C PRO A 41 -5.37 12.87 -19.66
N ASN A 42 -4.79 12.49 -20.81
CA ASN A 42 -3.51 13.02 -21.25
C ASN A 42 -3.55 14.54 -21.52
N ARG A 43 -4.74 15.12 -21.63
CA ARG A 43 -4.98 16.57 -21.82
C ARG A 43 -4.79 17.42 -20.55
N LEU A 44 -4.60 16.82 -19.38
CA LEU A 44 -4.38 17.59 -18.16
C LEU A 44 -2.99 18.25 -18.14
N PRO A 45 -2.88 19.49 -17.63
CA PRO A 45 -1.60 20.14 -17.35
C PRO A 45 -0.72 19.24 -16.47
N TYR A 46 0.59 19.23 -16.75
CA TYR A 46 1.55 18.40 -16.02
C TYR A 46 1.49 18.60 -14.50
N ALA A 47 1.31 19.85 -14.05
CA ALA A 47 1.16 20.19 -12.63
C ALA A 47 0.00 19.44 -11.96
N ILE A 48 -1.15 19.33 -12.63
CA ILE A 48 -2.33 18.63 -12.10
C ILE A 48 -2.07 17.11 -12.04
N LYS A 49 -1.44 16.55 -13.07
CA LYS A 49 -1.06 15.13 -13.08
C LYS A 49 -0.09 14.80 -11.94
N SER A 50 0.92 15.65 -11.74
CA SER A 50 1.90 15.49 -10.67
C SER A 50 1.26 15.61 -9.28
N LEU A 51 0.33 16.55 -9.10
CA LEU A 51 -0.44 16.69 -7.85
C LEU A 51 -1.28 15.43 -7.55
N ILE A 52 -1.95 14.85 -8.55
CA ILE A 52 -2.73 13.62 -8.38
C ILE A 52 -1.81 12.47 -7.95
N VAL A 53 -0.67 12.29 -8.62
CA VAL A 53 0.31 11.26 -8.25
C VAL A 53 0.82 11.48 -6.82
N PHE A 54 1.13 12.72 -6.44
CA PHE A 54 1.56 13.06 -5.09
C PHE A 54 0.51 12.70 -4.03
N ILE A 55 -0.76 13.04 -4.28
CA ILE A 55 -1.88 12.68 -3.38
C ILE A 55 -1.99 11.16 -3.24
N VAL A 56 -1.88 10.41 -4.35
CA VAL A 56 -1.93 8.95 -4.33
C VAL A 56 -0.78 8.36 -3.50
N ILE A 57 0.43 8.92 -3.60
CA ILE A 57 1.58 8.50 -2.78
C ILE A 57 1.30 8.75 -1.30
N ILE A 58 0.82 9.94 -0.92
CA ILE A 58 0.47 10.24 0.48
C ILE A 58 -0.60 9.28 1.00
N LEU A 59 -1.67 9.05 0.23
CA LEU A 59 -2.72 8.12 0.62
C LEU A 59 -2.18 6.70 0.79
N SER A 60 -1.26 6.27 -0.08
CA SER A 60 -0.63 4.95 0.03
C SER A 60 0.19 4.83 1.31
N LEU A 61 0.96 5.86 1.67
CA LEU A 61 1.73 5.90 2.92
C LEU A 61 0.83 5.92 4.16
N VAL A 62 -0.27 6.68 4.13
CA VAL A 62 -1.24 6.71 5.24
C VAL A 62 -1.91 5.35 5.41
N LEU A 63 -2.33 4.71 4.31
CA LEU A 63 -2.90 3.37 4.35
C LEU A 63 -1.89 2.34 4.87
N TRP A 64 -0.64 2.43 4.43
CA TRP A 64 0.45 1.58 4.93
C TRP A 64 0.66 1.76 6.44
N TRP A 65 0.69 3.01 6.91
CA TRP A 65 0.81 3.32 8.33
C TRP A 65 -0.33 2.68 9.14
N GLN A 66 -1.58 2.88 8.72
CA GLN A 66 -2.75 2.35 9.43
C GLN A 66 -2.90 0.82 9.35
N MET A 67 -2.46 0.19 8.27
CA MET A 67 -2.62 -1.26 8.10
C MET A 67 -1.46 -2.06 8.70
N ILE A 68 -0.25 -1.49 8.72
CA ILE A 68 0.98 -2.23 9.09
C ILE A 68 1.62 -1.68 10.36
N VAL A 69 1.87 -0.36 10.41
CA VAL A 69 2.69 0.21 11.48
C VAL A 69 1.89 0.46 12.75
N ASP A 70 0.75 1.12 12.66
CA ASP A 70 -0.11 1.44 13.81
C ASP A 70 -0.57 0.17 14.56
N PRO A 71 -1.06 -0.89 13.86
CA PRO A 71 -1.39 -2.14 14.54
C PRO A 71 -0.15 -2.83 15.11
N GLY A 72 1.02 -2.68 14.48
CA GLY A 72 2.28 -3.24 14.96
C GLY A 72 2.87 -2.54 16.20
N LEU A 73 2.53 -1.28 16.43
CA LEU A 73 2.99 -0.49 17.59
C LEU A 73 2.07 -0.64 18.82
N HIS A 74 0.85 -1.11 18.62
CA HIS A 74 -0.17 -1.27 19.66
C HIS A 74 -0.31 -2.72 20.17
N ILE A 75 0.61 -3.61 19.80
CA ILE A 75 0.73 -4.99 20.31
C ILE A 75 1.76 -5.04 21.44
#